data_AF-A0A957FBZ7-F1
#
_entry.id   AF-A0A957FBZ7-F1
#
_cell.length_a   1.000
_cell.length_b   1.000
_cell.length_c   1.000
_cell.angle_alpha   90.00
_cell.angle_beta   90.00
_cell.angle_gamma   90.00
#
_symmetry.space_group_name_H-M   'P 1'
#
loop_
_entity.id
_entity.type
_entity.pdbx_description
1 polymer ?
#
loop_
_entity_poly.entity_id
_entity_poly.type
_entity_poly.pdbx_seq_one_letter_code
_entity_poly.pdbx_strand_id
1 'polypeptide(L)'
;MVRKNWWKLAPQKSIQSETGNGRSDKLNPVLPPSSHLIDLRQVVKTYHSSAGDFTALKGIDLTAEAGEFLAIIGKSGSGKSTL
;
A
#
# COMPACT_ATOMS: atom_id res chain seq x y z
N MET A 1 -40.87 -12.08 5.86
CA MET A 1 -40.04 -10.98 6.42
C MET A 1 -39.18 -10.41 5.30
N VAL A 2 -39.58 -9.28 4.73
CA VAL A 2 -38.98 -8.68 3.53
C VAL A 2 -38.06 -7.53 3.96
N ARG A 3 -36.77 -7.57 3.60
CA ARG A 3 -35.89 -6.39 3.66
C ARG A 3 -35.40 -6.09 2.24
N LYS A 4 -36.08 -5.12 1.62
CA LYS A 4 -35.81 -4.61 0.27
C LYS A 4 -34.48 -3.84 0.24
N ASN A 5 -33.88 -3.77 -0.94
CA ASN A 5 -32.73 -2.93 -1.29
C ASN A 5 -33.17 -1.47 -1.46
N TRP A 6 -32.58 -0.55 -0.68
CA TRP A 6 -32.95 0.86 -0.60
C TRP A 6 -31.95 1.84 -1.25
N TRP A 7 -31.03 1.39 -2.10
CA TRP A 7 -30.05 2.27 -2.78
C TRP A 7 -30.36 2.58 -4.24
N LYS A 8 -31.49 2.11 -4.79
CA LYS A 8 -31.84 2.30 -6.23
C LYS A 8 -32.61 3.58 -6.57
N LEU A 9 -32.78 4.55 -5.67
CA LEU A 9 -33.65 5.72 -5.91
C LEU A 9 -33.14 7.03 -5.28
N ALA A 10 -32.00 7.55 -5.73
CA ALA A 10 -31.68 8.97 -5.60
C ALA A 10 -31.59 9.60 -7.02
N PRO A 11 -32.38 10.64 -7.33
CA PRO A 11 -32.48 11.21 -8.66
C PRO A 11 -31.30 12.14 -9.00
N GLN A 12 -31.11 12.32 -10.31
CA GLN A 12 -30.05 13.05 -10.99
C GLN A 12 -29.90 14.52 -10.57
N LYS A 13 -28.64 15.00 -10.53
CA LYS A 13 -28.34 16.42 -10.63
C LYS A 13 -27.97 16.75 -12.08
N SER A 14 -28.94 17.27 -12.82
CA SER A 14 -28.78 17.90 -14.13
C SER A 14 -28.08 19.25 -13.99
N ILE A 15 -26.96 19.44 -14.68
CA ILE A 15 -26.47 20.77 -15.07
C ILE A 15 -26.17 20.67 -16.58
N GLN A 16 -26.95 21.38 -17.39
CA GLN A 16 -26.75 21.50 -18.83
C GLN A 16 -25.80 22.65 -19.15
N SER A 17 -24.82 22.34 -20.00
CA SER A 17 -24.09 23.13 -21.02
C SER A 17 -23.82 24.62 -20.82
N GLU A 18 -22.53 24.97 -20.85
CA GLU A 18 -22.01 26.12 -21.60
C GLU A 18 -20.65 25.78 -22.24
N THR A 19 -20.52 26.19 -23.50
CA THR A 19 -19.44 25.89 -24.44
C THR A 19 -18.17 26.67 -24.07
N GLY A 20 -17.07 25.96 -23.82
CA GLY A 20 -15.77 26.58 -23.53
C GLY A 20 -14.62 25.65 -23.90
N ASN A 21 -13.90 26.02 -24.95
CA ASN A 21 -12.64 25.43 -25.41
C ASN A 21 -11.59 25.45 -24.28
N GLY A 22 -11.11 24.28 -23.82
CA GLY A 22 -10.09 24.25 -22.77
C GLY A 22 -9.70 22.85 -22.29
N ARG A 23 -8.55 22.39 -22.78
CA ARG A 23 -7.55 21.52 -22.12
C ARG A 23 -8.05 20.25 -21.41
N SER A 24 -7.69 19.13 -22.01
CA SER A 24 -7.76 17.76 -21.52
C SER A 24 -6.84 17.48 -20.31
N ASP A 25 -6.94 18.25 -19.23
CA ASP A 25 -6.32 17.92 -17.92
C ASP A 25 -7.27 17.06 -17.07
N LYS A 26 -7.93 16.08 -17.69
CA LYS A 26 -8.81 15.15 -16.99
C LYS A 26 -7.97 14.08 -16.28
N LEU A 27 -7.96 14.19 -14.95
CA LEU A 27 -7.89 13.09 -13.99
C LEU A 27 -6.57 12.32 -13.90
N ASN A 28 -5.48 13.01 -13.54
CA ASN A 28 -4.57 12.36 -12.60
C ASN A 28 -5.15 12.58 -11.21
N PRO A 29 -5.71 11.57 -10.54
CA PRO A 29 -5.84 11.68 -9.09
C PRO A 29 -4.42 11.88 -8.57
N VAL A 30 -4.12 13.09 -8.09
CA VAL A 30 -2.98 13.30 -7.21
C VAL A 30 -3.32 12.44 -5.99
N LEU A 31 -2.82 11.21 -5.99
CA LEU A 31 -2.85 10.37 -4.82
C LEU A 31 -2.27 11.24 -3.68
N PRO A 32 -2.92 11.28 -2.50
CA PRO A 32 -2.33 11.98 -1.37
C PRO A 32 -0.89 11.45 -1.21
N PRO A 33 0.10 12.33 -0.99
CA PRO A 33 1.49 11.91 -0.77
C PRO A 33 1.57 11.23 0.60
N SER A 34 1.13 9.97 0.64
CA SER A 34 1.28 9.02 1.73
C SER A 34 1.45 7.64 1.11
N SER A 35 2.34 7.58 0.12
CA SER A 35 2.84 6.33 -0.45
C SER A 35 4.13 6.03 0.27
N HIS A 36 4.07 5.13 1.25
CA HIS A 36 5.26 4.56 1.87
C HIS A 36 6.28 4.24 0.76
N LEU A 37 7.48 4.83 0.86
CA LEU A 37 8.57 4.59 -0.10
C LEU A 37 9.02 3.13 -0.03
N ILE A 38 8.99 2.55 1.18
CA ILE A 38 9.20 1.13 1.44
C ILE A 38 7.95 0.62 2.13
N ASP A 39 7.33 -0.44 1.59
CA ASP A 39 6.22 -1.15 2.22
C ASP A 39 6.46 -2.66 2.12
N LEU A 40 6.85 -3.26 3.24
CA LEU A 40 7.02 -4.70 3.42
C LEU A 40 5.82 -5.25 4.18
N ARG A 41 5.21 -6.30 3.63
CA ARG A 41 4.06 -7.00 4.22
C ARG A 41 4.34 -8.48 4.35
N GLN A 42 4.26 -8.98 5.58
CA GLN A 42 4.37 -10.41 5.92
C GLN A 42 5.58 -11.10 5.27
N VAL A 43 6.72 -10.41 5.21
CA VAL A 43 7.91 -10.94 4.53
C VAL A 43 8.50 -12.08 5.33
N VAL A 44 8.62 -13.24 4.69
CA VAL A 44 9.25 -14.45 5.22
C VAL A 44 10.45 -14.80 4.34
N LYS A 45 11.58 -15.12 4.97
CA LYS A 45 12.76 -15.61 4.26
C LYS A 45 13.38 -16.77 5.02
N THR A 46 13.41 -17.92 4.36
CA THR A 46 14.13 -19.12 4.81
C THR A 46 15.30 -19.38 3.88
N TYR A 47 16.46 -19.66 4.48
CA TYR A 47 17.63 -20.18 3.80
C TYR A 47 17.68 -21.69 4.04
N HIS A 48 17.85 -22.45 2.96
CA HIS A 48 17.95 -23.89 3.00
C HIS A 48 19.41 -24.28 2.82
N SER A 49 19.92 -25.13 3.70
CA SER A 49 21.30 -25.62 3.65
C SER A 49 21.35 -27.10 4.01
N SER A 50 22.48 -27.76 3.73
CA SER A 50 22.71 -29.15 4.15
C SER A 50 22.69 -29.33 5.68
N ALA A 51 22.93 -28.26 6.45
CA ALA A 51 22.84 -28.26 7.91
C ALA A 51 21.40 -28.05 8.44
N GLY A 52 20.43 -27.85 7.54
CA GLY A 52 19.04 -27.59 7.86
C GLY A 52 18.55 -26.21 7.41
N ASP A 53 17.28 -25.95 7.72
CA ASP A 53 16.58 -24.74 7.36
C ASP A 53 16.76 -23.65 8.42
N PHE A 54 17.04 -22.42 7.96
CA PHE A 54 17.15 -21.24 8.81
C PHE A 54 16.21 -20.14 8.33
N THR A 55 15.15 -19.87 9.09
CA THR A 55 14.23 -18.77 8.82
C THR A 55 14.76 -17.45 9.39
N ALA A 56 15.33 -16.62 8.51
CA ALA A 56 15.91 -15.32 8.83
C ALA A 56 14.84 -14.23 9.06
N LEU A 57 13.76 -14.23 8.27
CA LEU A 57 12.62 -13.31 8.44
C LEU A 57 11.36 -14.13 8.68
N LYS A 58 10.59 -13.80 9.73
CA LYS A 58 9.47 -14.61 10.24
C LYS A 58 8.13 -13.89 10.13
N GLY A 59 7.83 -13.33 8.97
CA GLY A 59 6.58 -12.60 8.73
C GLY A 59 6.65 -11.20 9.31
N ILE A 60 7.53 -10.38 8.74
CA ILE A 60 7.74 -9.00 9.20
C ILE A 60 6.95 -8.01 8.34
N ASP A 61 6.45 -6.96 8.99
CA ASP A 61 5.88 -5.78 8.34
C ASP A 61 6.79 -4.58 8.64
N LEU A 62 7.08 -3.76 7.62
CA LEU A 62 7.91 -2.56 7.76
C LEU A 62 7.48 -1.53 6.72
N THR A 63 7.20 -0.33 7.16
CA THR A 63 6.91 0.81 6.30
C THR A 63 7.93 1.92 6.55
N ALA A 64 8.40 2.57 5.49
CA ALA A 64 9.20 3.79 5.60
C ALA A 64 8.75 4.81 4.57
N GLU A 65 8.65 6.07 4.98
CA GLU A 65 8.28 7.20 4.12
C GLU A 65 9.49 7.82 3.42
N ALA A 66 9.23 8.58 2.37
CA ALA A 66 10.28 9.34 1.70
C ALA A 66 10.89 10.40 2.64
N GLY A 67 12.22 10.38 2.77
CA GLY A 67 12.96 11.29 3.63
C GLY A 67 13.13 10.82 5.08
N GLU A 68 12.59 9.65 5.45
CA GLU A 68 12.86 9.04 6.74
C GLU A 68 14.27 8.43 6.81
N PHE A 69 14.92 8.61 7.95
CA PHE A 69 16.17 7.92 8.27
C PHE A 69 15.88 6.76 9.22
N LEU A 70 16.00 5.53 8.71
CA LEU A 70 15.73 4.30 9.46
C LEU A 70 17.02 3.56 9.78
N ALA A 71 17.15 3.04 11.00
CA ALA A 71 18.26 2.19 11.41
C ALA A 71 17.75 0.81 11.87
N ILE A 72 18.34 -0.26 11.33
CA ILE A 72 18.04 -1.64 11.70
C ILE A 72 19.13 -2.14 12.67
N ILE A 73 18.74 -2.43 13.92
CA ILE A 73 19.66 -2.87 14.99
C ILE A 73 19.22 -4.20 15.60
N GLY A 74 20.17 -4.94 16.16
CA GLY A 74 19.90 -6.25 16.76
C GLY A 74 21.10 -7.18 16.79
N LYS A 75 21.01 -8.24 17.62
CA LYS A 75 22.06 -9.25 17.82
C LYS A 75 22.49 -9.92 16.50
N SER A 76 23.68 -10.52 16.47
CA SER A 76 24.10 -11.33 15.32
C SER A 76 23.08 -12.45 15.03
N GLY A 77 22.80 -12.71 13.76
CA GLY A 77 21.82 -13.72 13.33
C GLY A 77 20.34 -13.29 13.37
N SER A 78 20.00 -12.06 13.78
CA SER A 78 18.59 -11.61 13.87
C SER A 78 17.91 -11.28 12.53
N GLY A 79 18.56 -11.50 11.38
CA GLY A 79 17.98 -11.26 10.06
C GLY A 79 18.20 -9.85 9.46
N LYS A 80 18.97 -8.97 10.11
CA LYS A 80 19.18 -7.57 9.67
C LYS A 80 19.77 -7.40 8.27
N SER A 81 20.71 -8.25 7.89
CA SER A 81 21.32 -8.22 6.54
C SER A 81 20.45 -8.91 5.50
N THR A 82 19.38 -9.57 5.93
CA THR A 82 18.40 -10.22 5.07
C THR A 82 17.21 -9.30 4.80
N LEU A 83 16.84 -8.48 5.79
CA LEU A 83 15.88 -7.38 5.66
C LEU A 83 16.46 -6.28 4.77
#